data_AF-A0A8J9V6H7-F1
#
_entry.id   AF-A0A8J9V6H7-F1
#
_cell.length_a   1.000
_cell.length_b   1.000
_cell.length_c   1.000
_cell.angle_alpha   90.00
_cell.angle_beta   90.00
_cell.angle_gamma   90.00
#
_symmetry.space_group_name_H-M   'P 1'
#
loop_
_entity.id
_entity.type
_entity.pdbx_description
1 polymer ?
#
loop_
_entity_poly.entity_id
_entity_poly.type
_entity_poly.pdbx_seq_one_letter_code
_entity_poly.pdbx_strand_id
1 'polypeptide(L)'
;MLQANFIYVSCLCKSYYMAKSPDHWADIAWSLALPYDETLDYHPQFQDYKRGEHIKQADAVLLGFPLQYPMNISTRANDLSYYELVTRSSGPAMTWSMHAIGHLQLEDDAKAGELFNRSYEGYVREPFKIWSELRRPSVGAVNFLTGMGGFLQTLMFGYAGIRIHLDRLEIARPILPPQTTRLRIKGIKYLGSNLTLDIGSAETTLTVSSIDDSLPLILFNGKYNVTLVPGMTVSLNGKGPFVIRTSSWKQCKLPADTIGQSYLRPIED
;
A
#
# COMPACT_ATOMS: atom_id res chain seq x y z
N MET A 1 0.11 11.72 -5.92
CA MET A 1 -1.11 11.97 -5.10
C MET A 1 -2.09 12.92 -5.80
N LEU A 2 -1.67 14.10 -6.27
CA LEU A 2 -2.56 15.05 -6.98
C LEU A 2 -3.20 14.45 -8.26
N GLN A 3 -2.41 13.75 -9.08
CA GLN A 3 -2.91 13.07 -10.28
C GLN A 3 -4.04 12.08 -9.94
N ALA A 4 -3.85 11.25 -8.92
CA ALA A 4 -4.85 10.29 -8.44
C ALA A 4 -6.14 10.99 -7.99
N ASN A 5 -6.01 12.08 -7.25
CA ASN A 5 -7.16 12.87 -6.78
C ASN A 5 -7.93 13.50 -7.94
N PHE A 6 -7.25 14.03 -8.95
CA PHE A 6 -7.90 14.66 -10.10
C PHE A 6 -8.59 13.64 -11.02
N ILE A 7 -7.99 12.46 -11.24
CA ILE A 7 -8.64 11.34 -11.93
C ILE A 7 -9.89 10.89 -11.15
N TYR A 8 -9.77 10.75 -9.83
CA TYR A 8 -10.89 10.39 -8.96
C TYR A 8 -12.04 11.40 -9.06
N VAL A 9 -11.73 12.70 -8.99
CA VAL A 9 -12.71 13.79 -9.16
C VAL A 9 -13.35 13.73 -10.55
N SER A 10 -12.56 13.58 -11.61
CA SER A 10 -13.09 13.50 -12.98
C SER A 10 -14.08 12.33 -13.15
N CYS A 11 -13.75 11.15 -12.61
CA CYS A 11 -14.56 9.95 -12.79
C CYS A 11 -15.84 9.94 -11.94
N LEU A 12 -15.74 10.21 -10.63
CA LEU A 12 -16.88 10.09 -9.72
C LEU A 12 -17.74 11.36 -9.65
N CYS A 13 -17.15 12.55 -9.83
CA CYS A 13 -17.92 13.79 -9.76
C CYS A 13 -18.68 14.14 -11.04
N LYS A 14 -18.35 13.50 -12.18
CA LYS A 14 -19.09 13.67 -13.45
C LYS A 14 -20.54 13.18 -13.33
N SER A 15 -20.77 12.06 -12.64
CA SER A 15 -22.10 11.48 -12.48
C SER A 15 -22.76 11.82 -11.14
N TYR A 16 -22.00 12.00 -10.06
CA TYR A 16 -22.55 12.10 -8.70
C TYR A 16 -22.56 13.52 -8.11
N TYR A 17 -21.67 14.42 -8.54
CA TYR A 17 -21.48 15.73 -7.89
C TYR A 17 -21.56 16.94 -8.83
N MET A 18 -21.96 16.76 -10.10
CA MET A 18 -22.12 17.82 -11.11
C MET A 18 -20.93 18.80 -11.14
N ALA A 19 -19.70 18.28 -11.05
CA ALA A 19 -18.51 19.12 -11.03
C ALA A 19 -18.46 20.00 -12.28
N LYS A 20 -18.13 21.30 -12.10
CA LYS A 20 -17.87 22.18 -13.24
C LYS A 20 -16.57 21.74 -13.90
N SER A 21 -16.65 21.26 -15.16
CA SER A 21 -15.53 20.86 -16.00
C SER A 21 -14.70 19.66 -15.47
N PRO A 22 -15.29 18.45 -15.32
CA PRO A 22 -14.57 17.26 -14.88
C PRO A 22 -13.43 16.84 -15.83
N ASP A 23 -13.56 17.17 -17.12
CA ASP A 23 -12.55 16.85 -18.13
C ASP A 23 -11.29 17.73 -17.97
N HIS A 24 -11.45 18.98 -17.50
CA HIS A 24 -10.30 19.86 -17.17
C HIS A 24 -9.43 19.31 -16.03
N TRP A 25 -10.05 18.67 -15.02
CA TRP A 25 -9.30 18.01 -13.96
C TRP A 25 -8.51 16.81 -14.49
N ALA A 26 -9.09 16.05 -15.43
CA ALA A 26 -8.35 14.98 -16.10
C ALA A 26 -7.16 15.54 -16.89
N ASP A 27 -7.33 16.64 -17.63
CA ASP A 27 -6.23 17.28 -18.37
C ASP A 27 -5.08 17.74 -17.44
N ILE A 28 -5.41 18.33 -16.29
CA ILE A 28 -4.40 18.66 -15.26
C ILE A 28 -3.71 17.39 -14.77
N ALA A 29 -4.48 16.34 -14.47
CA ALA A 29 -3.93 15.07 -14.00
C ALA A 29 -2.94 14.47 -15.01
N TRP A 30 -3.29 14.51 -16.29
CA TRP A 30 -2.44 14.01 -17.38
C TRP A 30 -1.20 14.87 -17.61
N SER A 31 -1.23 16.14 -17.23
CA SER A 31 -0.13 17.09 -17.39
C SER A 31 0.83 17.13 -16.19
N LEU A 32 0.52 16.42 -15.10
CA LEU A 32 1.42 16.34 -13.94
C LEU A 32 2.64 15.48 -14.27
N ALA A 33 3.82 16.11 -14.28
CA ALA A 33 5.08 15.42 -14.43
C ALA A 33 5.50 14.74 -13.12
N LEU A 34 5.99 13.50 -13.24
CA LEU A 34 6.71 12.80 -12.19
C LEU A 34 8.17 12.66 -12.66
N PRO A 35 9.15 13.25 -11.95
CA PRO A 35 10.55 13.09 -12.32
C PRO A 35 10.94 11.61 -12.37
N TYR A 36 11.60 11.21 -13.45
CA TYR A 36 12.15 9.88 -13.63
C TYR A 36 13.47 9.99 -14.39
N ASP A 37 14.51 9.36 -13.85
CA ASP A 37 15.83 9.28 -14.47
C ASP A 37 15.97 7.93 -15.15
N GLU A 38 15.87 7.89 -16.48
CA GLU A 38 15.94 6.65 -17.25
C GLU A 38 17.33 6.00 -17.22
N THR A 39 18.39 6.80 -17.02
CA THR A 39 19.78 6.30 -17.03
C THR A 39 20.11 5.60 -15.72
N LEU A 40 19.61 6.15 -14.61
CA LEU A 40 19.82 5.61 -13.26
C LEU A 40 18.65 4.76 -12.76
N ASP A 41 17.56 4.68 -13.51
CA ASP A 41 16.35 3.88 -13.24
C ASP A 41 15.78 4.13 -11.84
N TYR A 42 15.48 5.40 -11.52
CA TYR A 42 14.88 5.82 -10.25
C TYR A 42 14.07 7.11 -10.40
N HIS A 43 13.24 7.43 -9.41
CA HIS A 43 12.48 8.67 -9.32
C HIS A 43 13.19 9.71 -8.43
N PRO A 44 13.73 10.81 -8.98
CA PRO A 44 14.20 11.95 -8.19
C PRO A 44 13.06 12.54 -7.32
N GLN A 45 13.40 13.00 -6.11
CA GLN A 45 12.41 13.51 -5.14
C GLN A 45 11.64 14.72 -5.66
N PHE A 46 12.33 15.58 -6.40
CA PHE A 46 11.78 16.76 -7.06
C PHE A 46 12.64 17.09 -8.29
N GLN A 47 12.17 18.03 -9.12
CA GLN A 47 12.91 18.50 -10.28
C GLN A 47 14.27 19.09 -9.85
N ASP A 48 15.35 18.73 -10.54
CA ASP A 48 16.73 19.15 -10.22
C ASP A 48 17.31 18.61 -8.90
N TYR A 49 16.66 17.61 -8.28
CA TYR A 49 17.21 16.91 -7.12
C TYR A 49 18.59 16.30 -7.45
N LYS A 50 19.60 16.58 -6.62
CA LYS A 50 20.92 16.00 -6.80
C LYS A 50 21.04 14.70 -6.04
N ARG A 51 21.43 13.65 -6.76
CA ARG A 51 21.70 12.36 -6.19
C ARG A 51 22.80 12.46 -5.11
N GLY A 52 22.52 11.97 -3.91
CA GLY A 52 23.32 12.04 -2.69
C GLY A 52 22.72 12.97 -1.63
N GLU A 53 21.77 13.85 -1.98
CA GLU A 53 21.20 14.80 -1.01
C GLU A 53 20.43 14.11 0.11
N HIS A 54 20.75 14.48 1.35
CA HIS A 54 20.13 13.93 2.55
C HIS A 54 18.66 14.34 2.67
N ILE A 55 17.79 13.36 2.94
CA ILE A 55 16.37 13.58 3.15
C ILE A 55 15.97 13.34 4.61
N LYS A 56 14.88 14.00 5.01
CA LYS A 56 14.34 13.88 6.37
C LYS A 56 13.62 12.54 6.60
N GLN A 57 12.83 12.09 5.62
CA GLN A 57 11.85 11.01 5.75
C GLN A 57 11.44 10.47 4.37
N ALA A 58 10.71 9.35 4.34
CA ALA A 58 10.16 8.78 3.10
C ALA A 58 9.41 9.83 2.27
N ASP A 59 9.71 9.87 0.98
CA ASP A 59 9.09 10.77 0.00
C ASP A 59 8.87 10.05 -1.34
N ALA A 60 9.88 9.96 -2.21
CA ALA A 60 9.75 9.26 -3.50
C ALA A 60 9.35 7.78 -3.34
N VAL A 61 9.83 7.10 -2.29
CA VAL A 61 9.42 5.72 -1.98
C VAL A 61 7.92 5.58 -1.68
N LEU A 62 7.21 6.69 -1.40
CA LEU A 62 5.75 6.71 -1.23
C LEU A 62 5.00 6.49 -2.55
N LEU A 63 5.68 6.61 -3.70
CA LEU A 63 5.17 6.17 -5.01
C LEU A 63 4.90 4.66 -4.98
N GLY A 64 5.83 3.86 -4.44
CA GLY A 64 5.68 2.42 -4.36
C GLY A 64 4.57 1.97 -3.40
N PHE A 65 4.49 2.59 -2.22
CA PHE A 65 3.41 2.46 -1.25
C PHE A 65 3.34 3.72 -0.37
N PRO A 66 2.16 4.34 -0.16
CA PRO A 66 0.82 3.80 -0.40
C PRO A 66 0.24 4.09 -1.78
N LEU A 67 0.92 4.86 -2.65
CA LEU A 67 0.34 5.24 -3.95
C LEU A 67 0.15 4.06 -4.90
N GLN A 68 0.93 2.98 -4.73
CA GLN A 68 0.91 1.80 -5.61
C GLN A 68 1.20 2.15 -7.07
N TYR A 69 2.06 3.15 -7.30
CA TYR A 69 2.45 3.60 -8.63
C TYR A 69 3.04 2.43 -9.44
N PRO A 70 2.52 2.16 -10.66
CA PRO A 70 3.08 1.17 -11.56
C PRO A 70 4.52 1.55 -11.94
N MET A 71 5.48 0.69 -11.61
CA MET A 71 6.89 0.87 -11.92
C MET A 71 7.55 -0.50 -12.09
N ASN A 72 8.70 -0.54 -12.75
CA ASN A 72 9.48 -1.77 -12.85
C ASN A 72 9.98 -2.20 -11.46
N ILE A 73 10.21 -3.51 -11.31
CA ILE A 73 10.80 -4.07 -10.08
C ILE A 73 12.19 -3.45 -9.84
N SER A 74 12.97 -3.23 -10.90
CA SER A 74 14.28 -2.57 -10.84
C SER A 74 14.18 -1.13 -10.34
N THR A 75 13.25 -0.33 -10.88
CA THR A 75 12.99 1.04 -10.43
C THR A 75 12.64 1.08 -8.95
N ARG A 76 11.74 0.19 -8.49
CA ARG A 76 11.35 0.11 -7.07
C ARG A 76 12.55 -0.24 -6.17
N ALA A 77 13.37 -1.19 -6.60
CA ALA A 77 14.58 -1.57 -5.88
C ALA A 77 15.60 -0.41 -5.80
N ASN A 78 15.77 0.32 -6.89
CA ASN A 78 16.65 1.48 -6.94
C ASN A 78 16.11 2.62 -6.06
N ASP A 79 14.82 2.95 -6.13
CA ASP A 79 14.19 3.96 -5.27
C ASP A 79 14.41 3.62 -3.79
N LEU A 80 14.09 2.39 -3.38
CA LEU A 80 14.25 1.97 -1.97
C LEU A 80 15.71 2.01 -1.52
N SER A 81 16.60 1.33 -2.25
CA SER A 81 18.02 1.23 -1.89
C SER A 81 18.72 2.59 -1.86
N TYR A 82 18.40 3.46 -2.80
CA TYR A 82 18.98 4.79 -2.88
C TYR A 82 18.50 5.69 -1.72
N TYR A 83 17.18 5.80 -1.51
CA TYR A 83 16.65 6.67 -0.47
C TYR A 83 16.92 6.18 0.95
N GLU A 84 17.18 4.89 1.15
CA GLU A 84 17.66 4.36 2.44
C GLU A 84 18.99 4.94 2.88
N LEU A 85 19.91 5.12 1.93
CA LEU A 85 21.28 5.59 2.20
C LEU A 85 21.30 7.07 2.55
N VAL A 86 20.39 7.86 1.98
CA VAL A 86 20.35 9.32 2.17
C VAL A 86 19.36 9.75 3.25
N THR A 87 18.47 8.87 3.73
CA THR A 87 17.57 9.17 4.84
C THR A 87 18.35 9.30 6.14
N ARG A 88 18.27 10.48 6.77
CA ARG A 88 18.94 10.74 8.04
C ARG A 88 18.47 9.77 9.15
N SER A 89 19.41 9.33 9.99
CA SER A 89 19.13 8.40 11.10
C SER A 89 18.21 8.98 12.19
N SER A 90 18.12 10.32 12.28
CA SER A 90 17.20 11.06 13.13
C SER A 90 15.82 11.30 12.51
N GLY A 91 15.52 10.68 11.37
CA GLY A 91 14.21 10.77 10.70
C GLY A 91 13.10 10.10 11.52
N PRO A 92 11.83 10.43 11.22
CA PRO A 92 10.69 9.87 11.92
C PRO A 92 10.48 8.38 11.62
N ALA A 93 9.96 7.66 12.62
CA ALA A 93 9.75 6.21 12.63
C ALA A 93 9.07 5.64 11.37
N MET A 94 8.05 6.34 10.86
CA MET A 94 7.23 5.90 9.72
C MET A 94 8.02 5.61 8.45
N THR A 95 9.18 6.26 8.26
CA THR A 95 10.00 6.08 7.06
C THR A 95 10.38 4.62 6.88
N TRP A 96 10.89 4.00 7.95
CA TRP A 96 11.32 2.61 7.92
C TRP A 96 10.16 1.63 7.75
N SER A 97 8.95 2.00 8.21
CA SER A 97 7.74 1.22 7.92
C SER A 97 7.41 1.18 6.44
N MET A 98 7.54 2.30 5.72
CA MET A 98 7.28 2.37 4.28
C MET A 98 8.34 1.61 3.49
N HIS A 99 9.62 1.73 3.87
CA HIS A 99 10.70 0.93 3.28
C HIS A 99 10.50 -0.57 3.52
N ALA A 100 10.10 -0.98 4.73
CA ALA A 100 9.82 -2.38 5.02
C ALA A 100 8.70 -2.94 4.13
N ILE A 101 7.61 -2.19 3.92
CA ILE A 101 6.54 -2.58 2.99
C ILE A 101 7.07 -2.70 1.54
N GLY A 102 7.91 -1.75 1.11
CA GLY A 102 8.54 -1.77 -0.21
C GLY A 102 9.39 -3.02 -0.43
N HIS A 103 10.23 -3.38 0.54
CA HIS A 103 11.07 -4.60 0.47
C HIS A 103 10.26 -5.88 0.51
N LEU A 104 9.15 -5.94 1.25
CA LEU A 104 8.22 -7.07 1.20
C LEU A 104 7.63 -7.28 -0.21
N GLN A 105 7.42 -6.20 -0.96
CA GLN A 105 6.97 -6.27 -2.36
C GLN A 105 8.08 -6.70 -3.33
N LEU A 106 9.34 -6.55 -2.94
CA LEU A 106 10.50 -7.07 -3.66
C LEU A 106 10.86 -8.52 -3.26
N GLU A 107 10.09 -9.13 -2.35
CA GLU A 107 10.39 -10.42 -1.72
C GLU A 107 11.76 -10.44 -0.98
N ASP A 108 12.27 -9.27 -0.55
CA ASP A 108 13.44 -9.19 0.33
C ASP A 108 13.00 -9.24 1.81
N ASP A 109 12.64 -10.44 2.26
CA ASP A 109 12.12 -10.69 3.60
C ASP A 109 13.12 -10.33 4.70
N ALA A 110 14.42 -10.51 4.43
CA ALA A 110 15.48 -10.22 5.39
C ALA A 110 15.62 -8.72 5.61
N LYS A 111 15.68 -7.94 4.51
CA LYS A 111 15.77 -6.48 4.59
C LYS A 111 14.50 -5.87 5.17
N ALA A 112 13.33 -6.38 4.78
CA ALA A 112 12.06 -5.99 5.36
C ALA A 112 12.00 -6.20 6.87
N GLY A 113 12.51 -7.33 7.37
CA GLY A 113 12.58 -7.62 8.80
C GLY A 113 13.47 -6.64 9.56
N GLU A 114 14.66 -6.32 9.03
CA GLU A 114 15.57 -5.31 9.59
C GLU A 114 14.87 -3.95 9.71
N LEU A 115 14.24 -3.51 8.62
CA LEU A 115 13.58 -2.20 8.54
C LEU A 115 12.30 -2.14 9.39
N PHE A 116 11.58 -3.25 9.52
CA PHE A 116 10.44 -3.36 10.43
C PHE A 116 10.88 -3.15 11.88
N ASN A 117 11.93 -3.83 12.34
CA ASN A 117 12.49 -3.64 13.69
C ASN A 117 12.99 -2.19 13.88
N ARG A 118 13.70 -1.67 12.88
CA ARG A 118 14.17 -0.28 12.86
C ARG A 118 13.04 0.74 13.00
N SER A 119 11.84 0.42 12.50
CA SER A 119 10.68 1.31 12.56
C SER A 119 10.10 1.53 13.96
N TYR A 120 10.42 0.69 14.96
CA TYR A 120 9.86 0.83 16.31
C TYR A 120 10.88 0.78 17.45
N GLU A 121 11.92 -0.06 17.38
CA GLU A 121 12.80 -0.33 18.53
C GLU A 121 13.52 0.93 19.05
N GLY A 122 13.93 1.80 18.13
CA GLY A 122 14.58 3.08 18.45
C GLY A 122 13.63 4.18 18.92
N TYR A 123 12.31 3.99 18.76
CA TYR A 123 11.27 5.02 18.91
C TYR A 123 10.34 4.77 20.11
N VAL A 124 10.16 3.50 20.51
CA VAL A 124 9.35 3.10 21.68
C VAL A 124 10.08 3.36 22.99
N ARG A 125 9.44 4.01 23.96
CA ARG A 125 10.01 4.43 25.24
C ARG A 125 9.46 3.59 26.39
N GLU A 126 10.36 3.00 27.17
CA GLU A 126 10.02 2.37 28.44
C GLU A 126 9.56 3.42 29.48
N PRO A 127 8.80 3.01 30.52
CA PRO A 127 8.24 1.68 30.73
C PRO A 127 6.89 1.46 30.03
N PHE A 128 6.25 2.53 29.55
CA PHE A 128 4.87 2.50 29.05
C PHE A 128 4.76 2.24 27.54
N LYS A 129 5.87 1.92 26.88
CA LYS A 129 5.96 1.71 25.42
C LYS A 129 5.42 2.88 24.60
N ILE A 130 5.62 4.12 25.07
CA ILE A 130 5.18 5.33 24.38
C ILE A 130 6.07 5.57 23.15
N TRP A 131 5.48 5.88 22.01
CA TRP A 131 6.21 6.20 20.80
C TRP A 131 6.67 7.66 20.78
N SER A 132 7.94 7.90 20.46
CA SER A 132 8.47 9.23 20.15
C SER A 132 8.75 9.38 18.66
N GLU A 133 8.60 10.58 18.13
CA GLU A 133 8.91 10.92 16.73
C GLU A 133 10.38 10.64 16.39
N LEU A 134 11.30 10.97 17.30
CA LEU A 134 12.73 10.85 17.06
C LEU A 134 13.31 9.57 17.69
N ARG A 135 14.34 9.03 17.06
CA ARG A 135 15.09 7.89 17.57
C ARG A 135 15.91 8.27 18.81
N ARG A 136 16.06 7.34 19.77
CA ARG A 136 16.95 7.51 20.93
C ARG A 136 18.36 7.96 20.50
N PRO A 137 19.04 8.84 21.27
CA PRO A 137 18.61 9.40 22.56
C PRO A 137 17.66 10.61 22.46
N SER A 138 17.40 11.11 21.24
CA SER A 138 16.55 12.28 21.02
C SER A 138 15.08 12.01 21.34
N VAL A 139 14.35 13.10 21.60
CA VAL A 139 12.91 13.10 21.84
C VAL A 139 12.30 14.14 20.91
N GLY A 140 11.29 13.73 20.13
CA GLY A 140 10.42 14.63 19.39
C GLY A 140 9.02 14.61 19.97
N ALA A 141 7.99 14.72 19.13
CA ALA A 141 6.61 14.54 19.59
C ALA A 141 6.45 13.20 20.34
N VAL A 142 5.82 13.24 21.52
CA VAL A 142 5.45 12.05 22.31
C VAL A 142 4.06 11.57 21.89
N ASN A 143 3.76 10.29 22.13
CA ASN A 143 2.55 9.65 21.59
C ASN A 143 2.47 9.82 20.07
N PHE A 144 3.60 9.56 19.39
CA PHE A 144 3.73 9.80 17.96
C PHE A 144 2.90 8.80 17.14
N LEU A 145 1.62 9.13 16.95
CA LEU A 145 0.63 8.28 16.29
C LEU A 145 1.03 7.91 14.86
N THR A 146 1.72 8.80 14.15
CA THR A 146 2.20 8.53 12.79
C THR A 146 3.18 7.34 12.76
N GLY A 147 4.04 7.21 13.77
CA GLY A 147 4.93 6.04 13.91
C GLY A 147 4.14 4.77 14.20
N MET A 148 3.19 4.84 15.14
CA MET A 148 2.32 3.71 15.47
C MET A 148 1.48 3.25 14.27
N GLY A 149 0.98 4.21 13.48
CA GLY A 149 0.27 3.97 12.24
C GLY A 149 1.16 3.32 11.18
N GLY A 150 2.42 3.77 11.04
CA GLY A 150 3.40 3.13 10.16
C GLY A 150 3.63 1.66 10.50
N PHE A 151 3.82 1.35 11.78
CA PHE A 151 3.95 -0.04 12.27
C PHE A 151 2.74 -0.90 11.92
N LEU A 152 1.52 -0.39 12.18
CA LEU A 152 0.30 -1.11 11.84
C LEU A 152 0.16 -1.30 10.33
N GLN A 153 0.52 -0.30 9.53
CA GLN A 153 0.54 -0.41 8.08
C GLN A 153 1.53 -1.48 7.61
N THR A 154 2.71 -1.63 8.23
CA THR A 154 3.63 -2.72 7.87
C THR A 154 3.05 -4.09 8.20
N LEU A 155 2.25 -4.25 9.25
CA LEU A 155 1.56 -5.52 9.53
C LEU A 155 0.45 -5.80 8.51
N MET A 156 -0.39 -4.81 8.20
CA MET A 156 -1.58 -4.97 7.37
C MET A 156 -1.27 -4.99 5.86
N PHE A 157 -0.49 -4.02 5.42
CA PHE A 157 -0.13 -3.80 4.01
C PHE A 157 1.30 -4.25 3.70
N GLY A 158 2.12 -4.60 4.69
CA GLY A 158 3.36 -5.33 4.45
C GLY A 158 3.10 -6.83 4.53
N TYR A 159 3.21 -7.37 5.74
CA TYR A 159 3.21 -8.81 6.02
C TYR A 159 1.92 -9.51 5.62
N ALA A 160 0.76 -8.93 5.90
CA ALA A 160 -0.51 -9.51 5.44
C ALA A 160 -0.80 -9.27 3.95
N GLY A 161 -0.01 -8.44 3.28
CA GLY A 161 -0.10 -8.23 1.83
C GLY A 161 -1.41 -7.60 1.34
N ILE A 162 -2.22 -6.98 2.22
CA ILE A 162 -3.50 -6.40 1.80
C ILE A 162 -3.24 -5.25 0.83
N ARG A 163 -3.94 -5.20 -0.30
CA ARG A 163 -3.98 -4.09 -1.24
C ARG A 163 -5.43 -3.80 -1.59
N ILE A 164 -5.75 -2.52 -1.68
CA ILE A 164 -7.09 -2.07 -2.06
C ILE A 164 -6.93 -1.40 -3.41
N HIS A 165 -7.66 -1.91 -4.39
CA HIS A 165 -7.81 -1.34 -5.71
C HIS A 165 -9.26 -0.89 -5.89
N LEU A 166 -9.52 -0.18 -6.99
CA LEU A 166 -10.86 0.30 -7.32
C LEU A 166 -11.87 -0.83 -7.53
N ASP A 167 -11.41 -1.98 -8.00
CA ASP A 167 -12.25 -3.10 -8.43
C ASP A 167 -12.16 -4.34 -7.52
N ARG A 168 -11.16 -4.39 -6.63
CA ARG A 168 -10.86 -5.57 -5.82
C ARG A 168 -10.12 -5.23 -4.53
N LEU A 169 -10.27 -6.11 -3.54
CA LEU A 169 -9.32 -6.28 -2.46
C LEU A 169 -8.38 -7.43 -2.82
N GLU A 170 -7.09 -7.22 -2.67
CA GLU A 170 -6.06 -8.20 -2.98
C GLU A 170 -5.28 -8.53 -1.71
N ILE A 171 -4.88 -9.79 -1.55
CA ILE A 171 -3.95 -10.26 -0.54
C ILE A 171 -2.74 -10.78 -1.33
N ALA A 172 -1.75 -9.92 -1.53
CA ALA A 172 -0.67 -10.12 -2.49
C ALA A 172 0.26 -11.28 -2.09
N ARG A 173 0.87 -11.19 -0.91
CA ARG A 173 1.79 -12.19 -0.35
C ARG A 173 1.70 -12.21 1.18
N PRO A 174 0.74 -12.95 1.77
CA PRO A 174 0.61 -13.02 3.21
C PRO A 174 1.73 -13.89 3.80
N ILE A 175 2.57 -13.29 4.64
CA ILE A 175 3.66 -13.95 5.36
C ILE A 175 3.69 -13.50 6.82
N LEU A 176 4.33 -14.29 7.67
CA LEU A 176 4.45 -13.98 9.08
C LEU A 176 5.52 -12.89 9.32
N PRO A 177 5.25 -11.91 10.21
CA PRO A 177 6.29 -11.04 10.72
C PRO A 177 7.42 -11.82 11.40
N PRO A 178 8.65 -11.26 11.48
CA PRO A 178 9.78 -11.88 12.13
C PRO A 178 9.44 -12.34 13.55
N GLN A 179 9.92 -13.53 13.93
CA GLN A 179 9.77 -14.08 15.28
C GLN A 179 8.31 -14.28 15.72
N THR A 180 7.38 -14.46 14.78
CA THR A 180 5.98 -14.78 15.07
C THR A 180 5.56 -16.14 14.53
N THR A 181 4.52 -16.72 15.11
CA THR A 181 3.94 -18.00 14.67
C THR A 181 2.56 -17.84 14.03
N ARG A 182 1.90 -16.69 14.27
CA ARG A 182 0.57 -16.39 13.78
C ARG A 182 0.33 -14.88 13.72
N LEU A 183 -0.28 -14.41 12.63
CA LEU A 183 -0.82 -13.07 12.48
C LEU A 183 -2.32 -13.19 12.13
N ARG A 184 -3.19 -12.71 13.02
CA ARG A 184 -4.65 -12.75 12.81
C ARG A 184 -5.21 -11.33 12.79
N ILE A 185 -5.74 -10.93 11.64
CA ILE A 185 -6.36 -9.63 11.41
C ILE A 185 -7.87 -9.83 11.37
N LYS A 186 -8.55 -9.36 12.40
CA LYS A 186 -10.02 -9.41 12.50
C LYS A 186 -10.61 -8.08 12.07
N GLY A 187 -11.83 -8.11 11.51
CA GLY A 187 -12.60 -6.90 11.26
C GLY A 187 -12.24 -6.17 9.97
N ILE A 188 -11.72 -6.88 8.95
CA ILE A 188 -11.49 -6.29 7.63
C ILE A 188 -12.87 -6.01 7.02
N LYS A 189 -13.23 -4.73 6.94
CA LYS A 189 -14.49 -4.28 6.32
C LYS A 189 -14.27 -4.00 4.84
N TYR A 190 -14.98 -4.72 3.99
CA TYR A 190 -14.90 -4.55 2.53
C TYR A 190 -16.26 -4.73 1.88
N LEU A 191 -16.76 -3.70 1.19
CA LEU A 191 -18.08 -3.69 0.53
C LEU A 191 -19.21 -4.21 1.44
N GLY A 192 -19.33 -3.63 2.65
CA GLY A 192 -20.32 -4.02 3.66
C GLY A 192 -20.03 -5.35 4.38
N SER A 193 -19.13 -6.18 3.83
CA SER A 193 -18.76 -7.49 4.40
C SER A 193 -17.72 -7.37 5.51
N ASN A 194 -17.63 -8.41 6.35
CA ASN A 194 -16.70 -8.49 7.48
C ASN A 194 -15.85 -9.76 7.39
N LEU A 195 -14.54 -9.59 7.22
CA LEU A 195 -13.59 -10.66 6.97
C LEU A 195 -12.54 -10.74 8.08
N THR A 196 -12.02 -11.94 8.30
CA THR A 196 -10.87 -12.20 9.17
C THR A 196 -9.82 -12.95 8.38
N LEU A 197 -8.61 -12.38 8.30
CA LEU A 197 -7.44 -13.02 7.71
C LEU A 197 -6.59 -13.63 8.81
N ASP A 198 -6.21 -14.89 8.65
CA ASP A 198 -5.43 -15.64 9.62
C ASP A 198 -4.25 -16.31 8.94
N ILE A 199 -3.05 -15.84 9.25
CA ILE A 199 -1.79 -16.27 8.65
C ILE A 199 -1.07 -17.08 9.72
N GLY A 200 -0.85 -18.37 9.46
CA GLY A 200 -0.04 -19.27 10.27
C GLY A 200 1.15 -19.81 9.48
N SER A 201 2.00 -20.60 10.14
CA SER A 201 3.18 -21.20 9.51
C SER A 201 2.85 -22.29 8.48
N ALA A 202 1.74 -23.00 8.68
CA ALA A 202 1.31 -24.10 7.82
C ALA A 202 0.17 -23.73 6.85
N GLU A 203 -0.66 -22.75 7.23
CA GLU A 203 -1.86 -22.40 6.49
C GLU A 203 -2.18 -20.92 6.64
N THR A 204 -2.71 -20.32 5.56
CA THR A 204 -3.38 -19.03 5.61
C THR A 204 -4.86 -19.22 5.26
N THR A 205 -5.76 -18.63 6.04
CA THR A 205 -7.21 -18.74 5.83
C THR A 205 -7.89 -17.39 5.87
N LEU A 206 -9.01 -17.30 5.15
CA LEU A 206 -9.94 -16.18 5.20
C LEU A 206 -11.30 -16.66 5.72
N THR A 207 -11.73 -16.11 6.85
CA THR A 207 -13.05 -16.38 7.44
C THR A 207 -14.00 -15.23 7.19
N VAL A 208 -15.23 -15.55 6.78
CA VAL A 208 -16.29 -14.61 6.48
C VAL A 208 -17.22 -14.51 7.69
N SER A 209 -17.18 -13.40 8.41
CA SER A 209 -18.07 -13.18 9.57
C SER A 209 -19.45 -12.72 9.13
N SER A 210 -19.53 -11.85 8.12
CA SER A 210 -20.79 -11.39 7.50
C SER A 210 -20.55 -10.97 6.06
N ILE A 211 -21.58 -11.09 5.22
CA ILE A 211 -21.60 -10.61 3.83
C ILE A 211 -22.75 -9.60 3.70
N ASP A 212 -22.56 -8.61 2.83
CA ASP A 212 -23.65 -7.76 2.35
C ASP A 212 -24.32 -8.44 1.15
N ASP A 213 -25.58 -8.82 1.28
CA ASP A 213 -26.33 -9.56 0.23
C ASP A 213 -26.48 -8.75 -1.07
N SER A 214 -26.35 -7.42 -1.02
CA SER A 214 -26.40 -6.57 -2.20
C SER A 214 -25.09 -6.57 -3.00
N LEU A 215 -23.98 -7.00 -2.37
CA LEU A 215 -22.63 -7.00 -2.94
C LEU A 215 -21.92 -8.34 -2.64
N PRO A 216 -22.38 -9.46 -3.24
CA PRO A 216 -21.78 -10.76 -3.00
C PRO A 216 -20.31 -10.76 -3.42
N LEU A 217 -19.47 -11.44 -2.64
CA LEU A 217 -18.02 -11.49 -2.84
C LEU A 217 -17.58 -12.84 -3.41
N ILE A 218 -16.66 -12.80 -4.37
CA ILE A 218 -15.99 -13.95 -4.97
C ILE A 218 -14.49 -13.83 -4.66
N LEU A 219 -13.93 -14.86 -4.04
CA LEU A 219 -12.51 -15.00 -3.74
C LEU A 219 -11.85 -15.96 -4.74
N PHE A 220 -10.79 -15.52 -5.42
CA PHE A 220 -9.83 -16.44 -6.02
C PHE A 220 -8.83 -16.88 -4.94
N ASN A 221 -8.88 -18.16 -4.54
CA ASN A 221 -8.08 -18.68 -3.43
C ASN A 221 -6.70 -19.22 -3.83
N GLY A 222 -6.24 -18.93 -5.06
CA GLY A 222 -5.02 -19.47 -5.65
C GLY A 222 -5.23 -20.74 -6.50
N LYS A 223 -6.43 -21.34 -6.46
CA LYS A 223 -6.77 -22.52 -7.29
C LYS A 223 -8.09 -22.38 -8.02
N TYR A 224 -9.12 -21.87 -7.36
CA TYR A 224 -10.46 -21.71 -7.93
C TYR A 224 -11.15 -20.47 -7.34
N ASN A 225 -12.22 -20.05 -8.01
CA ASN A 225 -13.11 -19.00 -7.52
C ASN A 225 -14.10 -19.59 -6.51
N VAL A 226 -14.26 -18.94 -5.36
CA VAL A 226 -15.15 -19.32 -4.26
C VAL A 226 -16.10 -18.17 -3.98
N THR A 227 -17.40 -18.40 -4.09
CA THR A 227 -18.41 -17.44 -3.60
C THR A 227 -18.40 -17.47 -2.08
N LEU A 228 -18.12 -16.33 -1.47
CA LEU A 228 -18.04 -16.18 -0.02
C LEU A 228 -19.45 -16.10 0.58
N VAL A 229 -19.69 -16.86 1.64
CA VAL A 229 -20.94 -16.84 2.42
C VAL A 229 -20.63 -16.71 3.92
N PRO A 230 -21.55 -16.16 4.74
CA PRO A 230 -21.33 -16.03 6.18
C PRO A 230 -20.98 -17.37 6.85
N GLY A 231 -20.01 -17.35 7.77
CA GLY A 231 -19.50 -18.53 8.48
C GLY A 231 -18.48 -19.36 7.72
N MET A 232 -18.28 -19.11 6.42
CA MET A 232 -17.31 -19.84 5.60
C MET A 232 -15.87 -19.50 6.00
N THR A 233 -15.00 -20.50 6.01
CA THR A 233 -13.54 -20.33 6.08
C THR A 233 -12.91 -20.97 4.86
N VAL A 234 -12.07 -20.22 4.15
CA VAL A 234 -11.42 -20.65 2.91
C VAL A 234 -9.91 -20.62 3.09
N SER A 235 -9.24 -21.73 2.77
CA SER A 235 -7.77 -21.79 2.73
C SER A 235 -7.23 -21.09 1.49
N LEU A 236 -6.21 -20.27 1.66
CA LEU A 236 -5.49 -19.56 0.61
C LEU A 236 -4.28 -20.40 0.18
N ASN A 237 -4.23 -20.80 -1.09
CA ASN A 237 -3.26 -21.77 -1.61
C ASN A 237 -2.13 -21.08 -2.39
N GLY A 238 -0.88 -21.32 -1.99
CA GLY A 238 0.30 -20.76 -2.63
C GLY A 238 0.70 -19.39 -2.06
N LYS A 239 1.51 -18.64 -2.81
CA LYS A 239 2.03 -17.33 -2.36
C LYS A 239 1.05 -16.17 -2.55
N GLY A 240 -0.03 -16.35 -3.33
CA GLY A 240 -0.90 -15.27 -3.81
C GLY A 240 -0.52 -14.79 -5.23
N PRO A 241 -1.15 -13.70 -5.72
CA PRO A 241 -2.15 -12.89 -5.04
C PRO A 241 -3.51 -13.62 -4.92
N PHE A 242 -4.20 -13.38 -3.81
CA PHE A 242 -5.59 -13.79 -3.61
C PHE A 242 -6.50 -12.60 -3.80
N VAL A 243 -7.50 -12.74 -4.69
CA VAL A 243 -8.31 -11.61 -5.15
C VAL A 243 -9.74 -11.77 -4.67
N ILE A 244 -10.27 -10.77 -3.98
CA ILE A 244 -11.65 -10.67 -3.53
C ILE A 244 -12.32 -9.53 -4.29
N ARG A 245 -13.35 -9.87 -5.06
CA ARG A 245 -14.11 -8.92 -5.87
C ARG A 245 -15.60 -9.18 -5.73
N THR A 246 -16.42 -8.18 -6.01
CA THR A 246 -17.87 -8.40 -6.15
C THR A 246 -18.20 -8.83 -7.58
N SER A 247 -19.28 -9.58 -7.77
CA SER A 247 -19.84 -9.82 -9.11
C SER A 247 -20.24 -8.48 -9.74
N SER A 248 -19.96 -8.32 -11.04
CA SER A 248 -19.97 -7.04 -11.79
C SER A 248 -20.88 -5.94 -11.21
N TRP A 249 -20.28 -4.84 -10.77
CA TRP A 249 -21.02 -3.65 -10.34
C TRP A 249 -21.60 -2.92 -11.56
N LYS A 250 -22.89 -3.18 -11.84
CA LYS A 250 -23.79 -2.35 -12.69
C LYS A 250 -23.18 -1.77 -13.98
N GLN A 251 -22.66 -2.60 -14.89
CA GLN A 251 -22.20 -2.18 -16.24
C GLN A 251 -21.20 -1.00 -16.26
N CYS A 252 -20.65 -0.62 -15.10
CA CYS A 252 -19.79 0.53 -14.95
C CYS A 252 -18.36 0.06 -15.21
N LYS A 253 -17.79 0.52 -16.31
CA LYS A 253 -16.36 0.35 -16.56
C LYS A 253 -15.64 1.21 -15.52
N LEU A 254 -15.14 0.56 -14.46
CA LEU A 254 -14.33 1.24 -13.46
C LEU A 254 -13.16 1.94 -14.18
N PRO A 255 -12.78 3.16 -13.76
CA PRO A 255 -11.59 3.79 -14.31
C PRO A 255 -10.43 2.82 -14.10
N ALA A 256 -9.62 2.63 -15.12
CA ALA A 256 -8.42 1.82 -14.98
C ALA A 256 -7.56 2.42 -13.86
N ASP A 257 -6.79 1.58 -13.16
CA ASP A 257 -5.86 2.00 -12.10
C ASP A 257 -4.66 2.72 -12.75
N THR A 258 -4.91 3.90 -13.36
CA THR A 258 -4.04 4.56 -14.36
C THR A 258 -3.16 5.66 -13.77
N ILE A 259 -2.84 5.61 -12.48
CA ILE A 259 -1.88 6.57 -11.93
C ILE A 259 -0.54 6.34 -12.66
N GLY A 260 0.01 7.38 -13.30
CA GLY A 260 1.28 7.31 -14.03
C GLY A 260 1.23 6.92 -15.50
N GLN A 261 0.07 6.55 -16.05
CA GLN A 261 -0.03 6.10 -17.45
C GLN A 261 -0.43 7.23 -18.40
N SER A 262 0.30 8.35 -18.37
CA SER A 262 -0.03 9.57 -19.12
C SER A 262 -0.17 9.39 -20.63
N TYR A 263 0.47 8.35 -21.16
CA TYR A 263 0.44 7.95 -22.57
C TYR A 263 -0.87 7.25 -22.99
N LEU A 264 -1.74 6.87 -22.04
CA LEU A 264 -3.06 6.28 -22.33
C LEU A 264 -4.17 7.33 -22.47
N ARG A 265 -3.84 8.62 -22.52
CA ARG A 265 -4.81 9.67 -22.85
C ARG A 265 -5.48 9.30 -24.18
N PRO A 266 -6.81 9.12 -24.22
CA PRO A 266 -7.52 9.01 -25.49
C PRO A 266 -7.21 10.28 -26.27
N ILE A 267 -6.56 10.15 -27.42
CA ILE A 267 -6.46 11.23 -28.39
C ILE A 267 -7.87 11.34 -28.96
N GLU A 268 -8.63 12.35 -28.54
CA GLU A 268 -9.83 12.73 -29.26
C GLU A 268 -9.39 13.39 -30.57
N ASP A 269 -9.83 12.83 -31.70
CA ASP A 269 -9.72 13.43 -33.03
C ASP A 269 -10.53 14.74 -33.12
#